data_AF-A0A1V5UII8-F1
#
_entry.id   AF-A0A1V5UII8-F1
#
_cell.length_a   1.000
_cell.length_b   1.000
_cell.length_c   1.000
_cell.angle_alpha   90.00
_cell.angle_beta   90.00
_cell.angle_gamma   90.00
#
_symmetry.space_group_name_H-M   'P 1'
#
loop_
_entity.id
_entity.type
_entity.pdbx_description
1 polymer ?
#
loop_
_entity_poly.entity_id
_entity_poly.type
_entity_poly.pdbx_seq_one_letter_code
_entity_poly.pdbx_strand_id
1 'polypeptide(L)'
;MLKIKRLLLFTTLLSLGLVGCSDSSSVEPQSDDLSVTTSGETSSSSEERIHHPRITFRATSPIDVPSNAVIKIAGNFNGWSPRNSSVILEHETGNIYSYTYDFTEADVGVTIQYKYVLFFDDQTEANMWANVEGNETGGEIGNRSLLLKVGRHTQEDTIRSFKNNMSGSTVTRGTLQKVTLTMTQFADNRERTIRIWLPDGYDAGNTSKKYPVLYMHDGQNLFDAYTSFSGEWEIDEAIGAMMDEGYSGTIVVGIDNGGGERLNEYSPQAFPLKDENKRTIPNPDGEKYAAFVVETVKPYIDANYNTLSDKANTGLGGSSMGGIISFYMALTYPEIFGYVLPFSSSHWLYTEGHIQNFIDAKVTGDISRFPRLYFWVGGDETKITQYPSMIKTALLVKGYNESDIYTTSTAGAGHNEPAWARAFPAAYRWLVKF
;
A
#
# COMPACT_ATOMS: atom_id res chain seq x y z
N MET A 1 21.12 4.54 -48.09
CA MET A 1 22.23 3.63 -47.71
C MET A 1 21.84 3.03 -46.36
N LEU A 2 21.67 1.74 -46.10
CA LEU A 2 21.90 0.48 -46.80
C LEU A 2 20.79 -0.49 -46.31
N LYS A 3 20.15 -1.22 -47.22
CA LYS A 3 19.13 -2.27 -46.96
C LYS A 3 19.82 -3.63 -46.68
N ILE A 4 19.00 -4.66 -46.37
CA ILE A 4 19.14 -6.14 -46.64
C ILE A 4 19.44 -6.97 -45.37
N LYS A 5 18.82 -8.13 -45.05
CA LYS A 5 17.74 -8.98 -45.64
C LYS A 5 17.23 -9.97 -44.57
N ARG A 6 15.97 -10.41 -44.72
CA ARG A 6 15.38 -11.65 -44.18
C ARG A 6 15.96 -12.89 -44.89
N LEU A 7 15.97 -14.04 -44.20
CA LEU A 7 16.10 -15.36 -44.83
C LEU A 7 15.03 -16.33 -44.27
N LEU A 8 14.10 -16.73 -45.14
CA LEU A 8 13.26 -17.93 -45.03
C LEU A 8 14.06 -19.10 -45.63
N LEU A 9 13.90 -20.31 -45.08
CA LEU A 9 14.19 -21.54 -45.81
C LEU A 9 12.94 -22.44 -45.81
N PHE A 10 12.56 -22.86 -47.01
CA PHE A 10 11.57 -23.87 -47.36
C PHE A 10 12.29 -24.90 -48.22
N THR A 11 12.10 -26.20 -47.97
CA THR A 11 12.27 -27.31 -48.93
C THR A 11 11.47 -28.50 -48.37
N THR A 12 10.28 -28.83 -48.84
CA THR A 12 9.83 -29.53 -50.08
C THR A 12 9.79 -31.07 -49.96
N LEU A 13 8.54 -31.56 -50.00
CA LEU A 13 7.92 -32.83 -50.45
C LEU A 13 8.77 -34.09 -50.72
N LEU A 14 8.21 -35.24 -50.28
CA LEU A 14 7.84 -36.32 -51.21
C LEU A 14 6.61 -37.11 -50.71
N SER A 15 5.74 -37.44 -51.66
CA SER A 15 4.43 -38.10 -51.56
C SER A 15 4.43 -39.52 -52.14
N LEU A 16 3.35 -40.27 -51.86
CA LEU A 16 2.82 -41.55 -52.40
C LEU A 16 2.99 -42.75 -51.45
N GLY A 17 2.00 -43.64 -51.25
CA GLY A 17 0.79 -43.91 -52.03
C GLY A 17 -0.32 -44.62 -51.24
N LEU A 18 -1.44 -44.80 -51.93
CA LEU A 18 -2.79 -45.19 -51.50
C LEU A 18 -3.05 -46.73 -51.46
N VAL A 19 -4.22 -47.07 -50.91
CA VAL A 19 -5.08 -48.28 -51.11
C VAL A 19 -4.72 -49.50 -50.22
N GLY A 20 -5.63 -50.22 -49.55
CA GLY A 20 -7.09 -50.22 -49.55
C GLY A 20 -7.68 -51.24 -48.53
N CYS A 21 -9.02 -51.27 -48.48
CA CYS A 21 -9.92 -51.99 -47.57
C CYS A 21 -9.95 -53.53 -47.68
N SER A 22 -10.76 -54.10 -46.76
CA SER A 22 -11.53 -55.36 -46.80
C SER A 22 -10.87 -56.57 -46.11
N ASP A 23 -11.59 -57.55 -45.57
CA ASP A 23 -12.85 -57.67 -44.81
C ASP A 23 -12.90 -59.13 -44.35
N SER A 24 -13.62 -59.42 -43.26
CA SER A 24 -14.31 -60.69 -42.98
C SER A 24 -13.57 -62.05 -42.81
N SER A 25 -13.79 -62.63 -41.62
CA SER A 25 -14.34 -64.01 -41.38
C SER A 25 -13.47 -65.23 -41.72
N SER A 26 -13.48 -66.39 -41.05
CA SER A 26 -14.31 -67.01 -40.00
C SER A 26 -13.74 -68.41 -39.69
N VAL A 27 -14.02 -68.89 -38.47
CA VAL A 27 -14.30 -70.29 -38.10
C VAL A 27 -13.14 -71.28 -37.81
N GLU A 28 -13.29 -71.82 -36.60
CA GLU A 28 -12.68 -72.90 -35.80
C GLU A 28 -12.92 -74.32 -36.41
N PRO A 29 -12.33 -75.44 -35.89
CA PRO A 29 -12.74 -76.00 -34.58
C PRO A 29 -11.69 -76.77 -33.73
N GLN A 30 -11.93 -76.68 -32.42
CA GLN A 30 -11.89 -77.69 -31.34
C GLN A 30 -10.81 -78.78 -31.25
N SER A 31 -10.17 -78.84 -30.06
CA SER A 31 -10.23 -80.03 -29.20
C SER A 31 -9.99 -79.68 -27.73
N ASP A 32 -10.90 -80.18 -26.88
CA ASP A 32 -10.96 -80.05 -25.42
C ASP A 32 -9.71 -80.61 -24.70
N ASP A 33 -9.30 -79.95 -23.62
CA ASP A 33 -8.99 -80.67 -22.38
C ASP A 33 -9.26 -79.80 -21.14
N LEU A 34 -9.89 -80.44 -20.15
CA LEU A 34 -10.40 -79.89 -18.90
C LEU A 34 -9.28 -79.80 -17.85
N SER A 35 -9.10 -78.64 -17.22
CA SER A 35 -8.81 -78.63 -15.79
C SER A 35 -9.30 -77.35 -15.12
N VAL A 36 -10.06 -77.57 -14.05
CA VAL A 36 -10.70 -76.60 -13.18
C VAL A 36 -9.70 -76.13 -12.12
N THR A 37 -9.50 -74.83 -11.97
CA THR A 37 -9.16 -74.19 -10.68
C THR A 37 -9.52 -72.69 -10.68
N THR A 38 -10.67 -72.40 -10.06
CA THR A 38 -10.93 -71.32 -9.08
C THR A 38 -10.35 -69.90 -9.28
N SER A 39 -11.30 -68.98 -9.52
CA SER A 39 -11.51 -67.69 -8.83
C SER A 39 -10.49 -66.55 -8.95
N GLY A 40 -10.98 -65.40 -9.43
CA GLY A 40 -10.59 -64.10 -8.88
C GLY A 40 -10.35 -63.00 -9.89
N GLU A 41 -11.40 -62.49 -10.53
CA GLU A 41 -11.39 -61.08 -10.95
C GLU A 41 -11.32 -60.21 -9.69
N THR A 42 -10.29 -59.38 -9.58
CA THR A 42 -10.37 -58.06 -8.96
C THR A 42 -9.28 -57.19 -9.57
N SER A 43 -9.64 -56.37 -10.55
CA SER A 43 -8.84 -55.20 -10.92
C SER A 43 -8.91 -54.21 -9.76
N SER A 44 -7.94 -54.23 -8.85
CA SER A 44 -7.78 -53.13 -7.90
C SER A 44 -7.10 -51.98 -8.65
N SER A 45 -7.85 -50.92 -8.89
CA SER A 45 -7.26 -49.60 -9.12
C SER A 45 -6.55 -49.23 -7.81
N SER A 46 -5.23 -49.33 -7.79
CA SER A 46 -4.42 -48.77 -6.71
C SER A 46 -4.62 -47.26 -6.70
N GLU A 47 -5.53 -46.76 -5.86
CA GLU A 47 -5.51 -45.36 -5.47
C GLU A 47 -4.14 -45.08 -4.86
N GLU A 48 -3.33 -44.32 -5.57
CA GLU A 48 -2.05 -43.82 -5.12
C GLU A 48 -2.26 -43.14 -3.76
N ARG A 49 -1.74 -43.74 -2.69
CA ARG A 49 -1.80 -43.14 -1.35
C ARG A 49 -0.99 -41.85 -1.41
N ILE A 50 -1.68 -40.71 -1.41
CA ILE A 50 -1.03 -39.42 -1.32
C ILE A 50 -0.42 -39.28 0.07
N HIS A 51 0.90 -39.20 0.11
CA HIS A 51 1.68 -39.01 1.34
C HIS A 51 2.08 -37.55 1.57
N HIS A 52 1.83 -36.66 0.60
CA HIS A 52 2.11 -35.22 0.68
C HIS A 52 0.81 -34.39 0.74
N PRO A 53 0.85 -33.11 1.16
CA PRO A 53 -0.30 -32.23 1.07
C PRO A 53 -0.56 -31.83 -0.40
N ARG A 54 -1.82 -31.91 -0.85
CA ARG A 54 -2.30 -31.29 -2.09
C ARG A 54 -3.46 -30.37 -1.74
N ILE A 55 -3.29 -29.07 -1.95
CA ILE A 55 -4.31 -28.07 -1.59
C ILE A 55 -4.92 -27.49 -2.87
N THR A 56 -6.25 -27.57 -2.99
CA THR A 56 -7.02 -26.78 -3.94
C THR A 56 -7.45 -25.49 -3.24
N PHE A 57 -6.85 -24.37 -3.61
CA PHE A 57 -7.32 -23.06 -3.17
C PHE A 57 -8.49 -22.67 -4.05
N ARG A 58 -9.67 -22.50 -3.45
CA ARG A 58 -10.91 -22.20 -4.17
C ARG A 58 -11.48 -20.91 -3.62
N ALA A 59 -11.34 -19.83 -4.39
CA ALA A 59 -11.66 -18.48 -3.97
C ALA A 59 -12.90 -17.95 -4.70
N THR A 60 -13.85 -17.42 -3.93
CA THR A 60 -14.99 -16.65 -4.45
C THR A 60 -14.60 -15.17 -4.53
N SER A 61 -14.59 -14.64 -5.74
CA SER A 61 -14.31 -13.23 -6.04
C SER A 61 -15.53 -12.35 -5.73
N PRO A 62 -15.35 -11.15 -5.15
CA PRO A 62 -16.44 -10.20 -4.88
C PRO A 62 -16.90 -9.46 -6.14
N ILE A 63 -16.15 -9.58 -7.24
CA ILE A 63 -16.41 -8.92 -8.52
C ILE A 63 -16.22 -9.90 -9.67
N ASP A 64 -16.77 -9.56 -10.83
CA ASP A 64 -16.42 -10.20 -12.09
C ASP A 64 -15.00 -9.77 -12.47
N VAL A 65 -14.09 -10.73 -12.70
CA VAL A 65 -12.69 -10.42 -13.00
C VAL A 65 -12.59 -9.80 -14.40
N PRO A 66 -12.02 -8.59 -14.55
CA PRO A 66 -11.84 -7.95 -15.84
C PRO A 66 -10.98 -8.79 -16.80
N SER A 67 -11.18 -8.64 -18.11
CA SER A 67 -10.48 -9.44 -19.13
C SER A 67 -8.95 -9.20 -19.18
N ASN A 68 -8.47 -8.09 -18.63
CA ASN A 68 -7.05 -7.73 -18.51
C ASN A 68 -6.50 -7.97 -17.09
N ALA A 69 -7.17 -8.82 -16.30
CA ALA A 69 -6.78 -9.15 -14.95
C ALA A 69 -6.94 -10.65 -14.67
N VAL A 70 -6.19 -11.13 -13.67
CA VAL A 70 -6.29 -12.50 -13.16
C VAL A 70 -6.20 -12.49 -11.63
N ILE A 71 -6.80 -13.49 -10.96
CA ILE A 71 -6.59 -13.66 -9.52
C ILE A 71 -5.34 -14.50 -9.33
N LYS A 72 -4.38 -13.96 -8.58
CA LYS A 72 -3.17 -14.67 -8.17
C LYS A 72 -3.17 -14.91 -6.67
N ILE A 73 -2.51 -15.99 -6.26
CA ILE A 73 -2.18 -16.26 -4.87
C ILE A 73 -0.68 -16.08 -4.65
N ALA A 74 -0.33 -15.42 -3.56
CA ALA A 74 1.05 -15.23 -3.13
C ALA A 74 1.17 -15.58 -1.64
N GLY A 75 2.21 -16.33 -1.30
CA GLY A 75 2.44 -16.83 0.05
C GLY A 75 3.88 -17.31 0.25
N ASN A 76 4.16 -17.83 1.44
CA ASN A 76 5.49 -18.34 1.76
C ASN A 76 5.93 -19.51 0.87
N PHE A 77 4.99 -20.25 0.28
CA PHE A 77 5.25 -21.38 -0.62
C PHE A 77 5.57 -20.98 -2.07
N ASN A 78 5.42 -19.70 -2.45
CA ASN A 78 5.77 -19.20 -3.79
C ASN A 78 6.55 -17.87 -3.75
N GLY A 79 7.23 -17.60 -2.64
CA GLY A 79 8.15 -16.46 -2.52
C GLY A 79 7.49 -15.09 -2.39
N TRP A 80 6.21 -15.02 -2.00
CA TRP A 80 5.50 -13.75 -1.74
C TRP A 80 5.53 -12.73 -2.89
N SER A 81 5.54 -13.20 -4.14
CA SER A 81 5.56 -12.33 -5.30
C SER A 81 4.43 -12.66 -6.27
N PRO A 82 3.31 -11.92 -6.26
CA PRO A 82 2.25 -12.05 -7.28
C PRO A 82 2.79 -11.91 -8.71
N ARG A 83 3.82 -11.07 -8.92
CA ARG A 83 4.44 -10.89 -10.24
C ARG A 83 5.11 -12.17 -10.74
N ASN A 84 5.89 -12.83 -9.90
CA ASN A 84 6.66 -14.02 -10.26
C ASN A 84 5.92 -15.33 -9.97
N SER A 85 4.76 -15.25 -9.35
CA SER A 85 3.89 -16.40 -9.11
C SER A 85 3.33 -16.91 -10.43
N SER A 86 3.63 -18.18 -10.74
CA SER A 86 2.92 -18.99 -11.73
C SER A 86 1.54 -19.42 -11.23
N VAL A 87 1.18 -19.06 -10.01
CA VAL A 87 -0.05 -19.49 -9.35
C VAL A 87 -1.19 -18.51 -9.68
N ILE A 88 -1.75 -18.73 -10.86
CA ILE A 88 -2.95 -18.04 -11.36
C ILE A 88 -4.14 -18.94 -11.08
N LEU A 89 -5.18 -18.41 -10.41
CA LEU A 89 -6.41 -19.16 -10.21
C LEU A 89 -7.20 -19.17 -11.52
N GLU A 90 -7.59 -20.36 -11.97
CA GLU A 90 -8.40 -20.59 -13.15
C GLU A 90 -9.88 -20.39 -12.82
N HIS A 91 -10.65 -19.87 -13.78
CA HIS A 91 -12.10 -19.70 -13.62
C HIS A 91 -12.79 -21.06 -13.61
N GLU A 92 -13.57 -21.34 -12.58
CA GLU A 92 -14.39 -22.57 -12.51
C GLU A 92 -15.82 -22.31 -12.98
N THR A 93 -16.54 -21.45 -12.25
CA THR A 93 -17.96 -21.15 -12.48
C THR A 93 -18.39 -19.92 -11.68
N GLY A 94 -19.31 -19.11 -12.23
CA GLY A 94 -19.73 -17.87 -11.59
C GLY A 94 -18.53 -16.99 -11.24
N ASN A 95 -18.40 -16.59 -9.98
CA ASN A 95 -17.25 -15.82 -9.49
C ASN A 95 -16.25 -16.69 -8.70
N ILE A 96 -16.22 -18.00 -8.97
CA ILE A 96 -15.35 -18.93 -8.28
C ILE A 96 -14.16 -19.27 -9.17
N TYR A 97 -12.97 -19.17 -8.58
CA TYR A 97 -11.70 -19.45 -9.22
C TYR A 97 -10.90 -20.43 -8.35
N SER A 98 -10.07 -21.27 -8.95
CA SER A 98 -9.25 -22.19 -8.18
C SER A 98 -7.87 -22.48 -8.74
N TYR A 99 -6.98 -22.92 -7.86
CA TYR A 99 -5.67 -23.44 -8.21
C TYR A 99 -5.31 -24.59 -7.29
N THR A 100 -4.75 -25.67 -7.84
CA THR A 100 -4.23 -26.78 -7.05
C THR A 100 -2.71 -26.71 -6.93
N TYR A 101 -2.21 -26.63 -5.69
CA TYR A 101 -0.78 -26.67 -5.39
C TYR A 101 -0.41 -27.99 -4.70
N ASP A 102 0.61 -28.64 -5.24
CA ASP A 102 1.23 -29.83 -4.65
C ASP A 102 2.41 -29.43 -3.76
N PHE A 103 2.29 -29.70 -2.47
CA PHE A 103 3.38 -29.57 -1.52
C PHE A 103 4.18 -30.87 -1.45
N THR A 104 5.30 -30.82 -0.73
CA THR A 104 6.14 -31.99 -0.48
C THR A 104 5.78 -32.65 0.85
N GLU A 105 6.22 -33.91 1.06
CA GLU A 105 6.05 -34.59 2.35
C GLU A 105 6.71 -33.83 3.52
N ALA A 106 7.78 -33.07 3.23
CA ALA A 106 8.47 -32.27 4.24
C ALA A 106 7.63 -31.08 4.75
N ASP A 107 6.62 -30.67 3.99
CA ASP A 107 5.75 -29.54 4.35
C ASP A 107 4.58 -29.94 5.28
N VAL A 108 4.42 -31.24 5.57
CA VAL A 108 3.38 -31.72 6.48
C VAL A 108 3.56 -31.11 7.88
N GLY A 109 2.50 -30.49 8.40
CA GLY A 109 2.54 -29.79 9.69
C GLY A 109 3.06 -28.35 9.65
N VAL A 110 3.51 -27.87 8.49
CA VAL A 110 3.86 -26.46 8.29
C VAL A 110 2.57 -25.63 8.15
N THR A 111 2.53 -24.46 8.80
CA THR A 111 1.49 -23.46 8.55
C THR A 111 1.94 -22.56 7.40
N ILE A 112 1.20 -22.59 6.30
CA ILE A 112 1.41 -21.64 5.20
C ILE A 112 0.67 -20.34 5.49
N GLN A 113 1.22 -19.25 4.96
CA GLN A 113 0.57 -17.95 4.95
C GLN A 113 0.46 -17.45 3.52
N TYR A 114 -0.67 -16.83 3.18
CA TYR A 114 -0.95 -16.39 1.82
C TYR A 114 -1.97 -15.25 1.76
N LYS A 115 -2.05 -14.62 0.59
CA LYS A 115 -3.06 -13.64 0.19
C LYS A 115 -3.42 -13.77 -1.29
N TYR A 116 -4.62 -13.32 -1.64
CA TYR A 116 -5.08 -13.14 -3.01
C TYR A 116 -4.83 -11.72 -3.53
N VAL A 117 -4.53 -11.60 -4.81
CA VAL A 117 -4.33 -10.32 -5.50
C VAL A 117 -5.01 -10.37 -6.86
N LEU A 118 -5.81 -9.35 -7.16
CA LEU A 118 -6.33 -9.12 -8.51
C LEU A 118 -5.26 -8.45 -9.36
N PHE A 119 -4.55 -9.24 -10.15
CA PHE A 119 -3.35 -8.82 -10.86
C PHE A 119 -3.67 -8.38 -12.29
N PHE A 120 -3.40 -7.12 -12.62
CA PHE A 120 -3.59 -6.53 -13.96
C PHE A 120 -2.32 -6.60 -14.80
N ASP A 121 -2.48 -6.60 -16.13
CA ASP A 121 -1.38 -6.70 -17.11
C ASP A 121 -0.32 -5.58 -16.98
N ASP A 122 -0.71 -4.41 -16.48
CA ASP A 122 0.14 -3.22 -16.36
C ASP A 122 0.87 -3.11 -15.00
N GLN A 123 0.63 -4.03 -14.06
CA GLN A 123 1.31 -4.01 -12.77
C GLN A 123 2.79 -4.34 -12.90
N THR A 124 3.62 -3.54 -12.22
CA THR A 124 5.08 -3.63 -12.12
C THR A 124 5.50 -4.23 -10.77
N GLU A 125 6.81 -4.40 -10.56
CA GLU A 125 7.33 -4.82 -9.26
C GLU A 125 6.97 -3.84 -8.13
N ALA A 126 6.97 -2.54 -8.44
CA ALA A 126 6.70 -1.48 -7.46
C ALA A 126 5.25 -1.43 -6.97
N ASN A 127 4.29 -1.93 -7.77
CA ASN A 127 2.86 -1.85 -7.45
C ASN A 127 2.14 -3.22 -7.48
N MET A 128 2.88 -4.34 -7.41
CA MET A 128 2.32 -5.70 -7.54
C MET A 128 1.23 -6.04 -6.50
N TRP A 129 1.20 -5.32 -5.37
CA TRP A 129 0.24 -5.51 -4.28
C TRP A 129 -0.89 -4.48 -4.26
N ALA A 130 -0.99 -3.62 -5.27
CA ALA A 130 -1.97 -2.52 -5.31
C ALA A 130 -3.41 -3.03 -5.13
N ASN A 131 -3.73 -4.20 -5.68
CA ASN A 131 -5.07 -4.79 -5.70
C ASN A 131 -5.16 -6.06 -4.84
N VAL A 132 -4.43 -6.09 -3.71
CA VAL A 132 -4.52 -7.17 -2.73
C VAL A 132 -5.93 -7.25 -2.13
N GLU A 133 -6.32 -8.45 -1.72
CA GLU A 133 -7.56 -8.65 -0.99
C GLU A 133 -7.64 -7.81 0.29
N GLY A 134 -8.86 -7.40 0.62
CA GLY A 134 -9.16 -6.60 1.81
C GLY A 134 -10.38 -7.11 2.59
N ASN A 135 -10.79 -6.35 3.60
CA ASN A 135 -11.99 -6.57 4.39
C ASN A 135 -13.26 -6.09 3.63
N GLU A 136 -14.42 -6.10 4.28
CA GLU A 136 -15.71 -5.73 3.66
C GLU A 136 -15.75 -4.28 3.13
N THR A 137 -14.87 -3.40 3.62
CA THR A 137 -14.79 -1.98 3.23
C THR A 137 -13.54 -1.66 2.43
N GLY A 138 -12.84 -2.66 1.87
CA GLY A 138 -11.60 -2.47 1.11
C GLY A 138 -10.33 -2.31 1.97
N GLY A 139 -10.43 -2.27 3.31
CA GLY A 139 -9.30 -2.10 4.20
C GLY A 139 -8.37 -3.34 4.27
N GLU A 140 -7.21 -3.20 4.91
CA GLU A 140 -6.26 -4.31 5.10
C GLU A 140 -6.85 -5.47 5.90
N ILE A 141 -6.41 -6.68 5.56
CA ILE A 141 -6.57 -7.87 6.40
C ILE A 141 -5.22 -8.55 6.53
N GLY A 142 -4.94 -9.14 7.70
CA GLY A 142 -3.74 -9.95 7.90
C GLY A 142 -3.67 -11.16 6.95
N ASN A 143 -2.48 -11.76 6.85
CA ASN A 143 -2.29 -12.96 6.02
C ASN A 143 -3.25 -14.09 6.43
N ARG A 144 -3.84 -14.75 5.43
CA ARG A 144 -4.55 -16.02 5.66
C ARG A 144 -3.54 -17.07 6.13
N SER A 145 -3.95 -17.99 6.98
CA SER A 145 -3.09 -19.04 7.51
C SER A 145 -3.76 -20.41 7.38
N LEU A 146 -3.03 -21.41 6.88
CA LEU A 146 -3.52 -22.78 6.73
C LEU A 146 -2.47 -23.79 7.17
N LEU A 147 -2.85 -24.74 8.04
CA LEU A 147 -1.98 -25.85 8.45
C LEU A 147 -2.03 -26.96 7.41
N LEU A 148 -0.88 -27.33 6.85
CA LEU A 148 -0.76 -28.39 5.86
C LEU A 148 -0.89 -29.77 6.50
N LYS A 149 -1.75 -30.61 5.92
CA LYS A 149 -1.99 -32.00 6.34
C LYS A 149 -1.83 -32.93 5.13
N VAL A 150 -1.44 -34.17 5.38
CA VAL A 150 -1.36 -35.21 4.35
C VAL A 150 -2.71 -35.35 3.64
N GLY A 151 -2.66 -35.57 2.32
CA GLY A 151 -3.83 -35.83 1.49
C GLY A 151 -4.33 -34.61 0.71
N ARG A 152 -5.47 -34.80 0.04
CA ARG A 152 -6.12 -33.77 -0.76
C ARG A 152 -7.06 -32.95 0.12
N HIS A 153 -6.91 -31.63 0.12
CA HIS A 153 -7.78 -30.71 0.83
C HIS A 153 -8.21 -29.58 -0.09
N THR A 154 -9.43 -29.10 0.07
CA THR A 154 -9.90 -27.87 -0.57
C THR A 154 -10.04 -26.80 0.49
N GLN A 155 -9.41 -25.66 0.25
CA GLN A 155 -9.54 -24.46 1.06
C GLN A 155 -10.52 -23.50 0.37
N GLU A 156 -11.72 -23.38 0.93
CA GLU A 156 -12.73 -22.44 0.44
C GLU A 156 -12.49 -21.06 1.07
N ASP A 157 -12.23 -20.07 0.22
CA ASP A 157 -12.02 -18.69 0.62
C ASP A 157 -13.07 -17.78 0.00
N THR A 158 -13.58 -16.83 0.78
CA THR A 158 -14.33 -15.68 0.24
C THR A 158 -13.43 -14.46 0.31
N ILE A 159 -13.15 -13.87 -0.85
CA ILE A 159 -12.46 -12.57 -0.95
C ILE A 159 -13.53 -11.50 -0.77
N ARG A 160 -13.36 -10.61 0.22
CA ARG A 160 -14.38 -9.58 0.54
C ARG A 160 -14.30 -8.38 -0.37
N SER A 161 -13.09 -7.99 -0.76
CA SER A 161 -12.82 -6.86 -1.64
C SER A 161 -11.44 -7.00 -2.29
N PHE A 162 -11.21 -6.23 -3.34
CA PHE A 162 -9.87 -5.93 -3.85
C PHE A 162 -9.66 -4.41 -3.78
N LYS A 163 -8.59 -3.96 -3.13
CA LYS A 163 -8.39 -2.55 -2.71
C LYS A 163 -8.81 -1.48 -3.74
N ASN A 164 -8.31 -1.52 -4.98
CA ASN A 164 -8.66 -0.48 -5.97
C ASN A 164 -9.78 -0.87 -6.95
N ASN A 165 -10.55 -1.93 -6.68
CA ASN A 165 -11.54 -2.47 -7.62
C ASN A 165 -12.95 -2.59 -7.04
N MET A 166 -13.18 -1.96 -5.89
CA MET A 166 -14.54 -1.78 -5.36
C MET A 166 -15.04 -0.39 -5.74
N SER A 167 -16.30 -0.29 -6.14
CA SER A 167 -16.98 0.98 -6.43
C SER A 167 -17.44 1.72 -5.17
N GLY A 168 -16.99 1.30 -3.99
CA GLY A 168 -17.31 1.93 -2.71
C GLY A 168 -16.40 3.14 -2.43
N SER A 169 -16.93 4.08 -1.66
CA SER A 169 -16.18 5.18 -1.07
C SER A 169 -16.69 5.40 0.34
N THR A 170 -15.80 5.64 1.30
CA THR A 170 -16.19 6.08 2.65
C THR A 170 -16.13 7.59 2.83
N VAL A 171 -15.74 8.37 1.80
CA VAL A 171 -15.78 9.84 1.87
C VAL A 171 -17.22 10.29 2.12
N THR A 172 -17.48 10.84 3.30
CA THR A 172 -18.84 11.25 3.69
C THR A 172 -19.06 12.76 3.63
N ARG A 173 -17.97 13.54 3.60
CA ARG A 173 -18.01 15.01 3.60
C ARG A 173 -17.17 15.59 2.48
N GLY A 174 -17.50 16.82 2.06
CA GLY A 174 -16.74 17.56 1.08
C GLY A 174 -16.74 16.94 -0.31
N THR A 175 -15.72 17.27 -1.10
CA THR A 175 -15.50 16.70 -2.43
C THR A 175 -14.06 16.32 -2.61
N LEU A 176 -13.80 15.05 -2.93
CA LEU A 176 -12.46 14.55 -3.20
C LEU A 176 -12.15 14.58 -4.70
N GLN A 177 -11.10 15.29 -5.06
CA GLN A 177 -10.53 15.32 -6.41
C GLN A 177 -9.18 14.62 -6.42
N LYS A 178 -8.78 14.10 -7.59
CA LYS A 178 -7.47 13.49 -7.80
C LYS A 178 -6.81 14.09 -9.02
N VAL A 179 -5.54 14.41 -8.89
CA VAL A 179 -4.67 14.83 -10.00
C VAL A 179 -3.36 14.07 -9.93
N THR A 180 -2.69 13.93 -11.05
CA THR A 180 -1.36 13.34 -11.11
C THR A 180 -0.37 14.44 -11.45
N LEU A 181 0.68 14.61 -10.61
CA LEU A 181 1.75 15.56 -10.85
C LEU A 181 3.07 14.84 -11.11
N THR A 182 3.83 15.34 -12.07
CA THR A 182 5.19 14.88 -12.36
C THR A 182 6.16 15.40 -11.29
N MET A 183 6.98 14.51 -10.73
CA MET A 183 8.01 14.85 -9.75
C MET A 183 9.33 15.20 -10.45
N THR A 184 9.44 16.42 -11.00
CA THR A 184 10.62 16.85 -11.78
C THR A 184 11.92 16.91 -10.98
N GLN A 185 11.84 16.87 -9.64
CA GLN A 185 12.99 16.75 -8.74
C GLN A 185 13.68 15.37 -8.84
N PHE A 186 13.02 14.39 -9.48
CA PHE A 186 13.55 13.06 -9.73
C PHE A 186 13.92 12.90 -11.21
N ALA A 187 15.08 12.30 -11.47
CA ALA A 187 15.63 12.18 -12.83
C ALA A 187 14.76 11.33 -13.77
N ASP A 188 13.95 10.43 -13.21
CA ASP A 188 13.02 9.58 -13.94
C ASP A 188 11.68 10.28 -14.24
N ASN A 189 11.46 11.51 -13.73
CA ASN A 189 10.19 12.24 -13.82
C ASN A 189 8.98 11.40 -13.41
N ARG A 190 9.14 10.56 -12.38
CA ARG A 190 8.04 9.74 -11.88
C ARG A 190 6.84 10.59 -11.46
N GLU A 191 5.67 9.97 -11.50
CA GLU A 191 4.41 10.63 -11.23
C GLU A 191 3.89 10.33 -9.83
N ARG A 192 3.09 11.27 -9.31
CA ARG A 192 2.54 11.22 -7.96
C ARG A 192 1.07 11.61 -7.99
N THR A 193 0.22 10.73 -7.46
CA THR A 193 -1.18 11.06 -7.20
C THR A 193 -1.28 12.04 -6.04
N ILE A 194 -2.00 13.13 -6.27
CA ILE A 194 -2.36 14.15 -5.29
C ILE A 194 -3.88 14.12 -5.13
N ARG A 195 -4.33 14.02 -3.89
CA ARG A 195 -5.73 14.00 -3.49
C ARG A 195 -6.08 15.35 -2.89
N ILE A 196 -7.00 16.06 -3.52
CA ILE A 196 -7.47 17.36 -3.04
C ILE A 196 -8.87 17.16 -2.47
N TRP A 197 -8.98 17.20 -1.15
CA TRP A 197 -10.25 17.26 -0.47
C TRP A 197 -10.68 18.71 -0.28
N LEU A 198 -11.84 19.05 -0.81
CA LEU A 198 -12.45 20.37 -0.73
C LEU A 198 -13.56 20.35 0.32
N PRO A 199 -13.58 21.29 1.28
CA PRO A 199 -14.56 21.31 2.35
C PRO A 199 -15.97 21.59 1.82
N ASP A 200 -16.99 21.19 2.58
CA ASP A 200 -18.39 21.44 2.24
C ASP A 200 -18.65 22.92 1.90
N GLY A 201 -19.39 23.16 0.81
CA GLY A 201 -19.69 24.51 0.33
C GLY A 201 -18.47 25.25 -0.26
N TYR A 202 -17.42 24.53 -0.64
CA TYR A 202 -16.39 25.08 -1.54
C TYR A 202 -17.02 25.43 -2.90
N ASP A 203 -16.77 26.65 -3.36
CA ASP A 203 -17.21 27.16 -4.65
C ASP A 203 -16.02 27.76 -5.39
N ALA A 204 -15.66 27.16 -6.53
CA ALA A 204 -14.57 27.64 -7.37
C ALA A 204 -14.87 29.04 -7.96
N GLY A 205 -16.14 29.39 -8.16
CA GLY A 205 -16.55 30.71 -8.66
C GLY A 205 -16.46 31.82 -7.62
N ASN A 206 -16.52 31.50 -6.33
CA ASN A 206 -16.42 32.48 -5.25
C ASN A 206 -14.97 32.68 -4.80
N THR A 207 -14.20 33.41 -5.61
CA THR A 207 -12.78 33.66 -5.36
C THR A 207 -12.48 34.52 -4.13
N SER A 208 -13.49 35.14 -3.51
CA SER A 208 -13.35 35.91 -2.27
C SER A 208 -13.27 35.03 -1.02
N LYS A 209 -13.85 33.82 -1.06
CA LYS A 209 -13.78 32.85 0.04
C LYS A 209 -12.53 32.01 -0.14
N LYS A 210 -11.54 32.21 0.74
CA LYS A 210 -10.26 31.50 0.73
C LYS A 210 -10.15 30.58 1.94
N TYR A 211 -9.37 29.51 1.79
CA TYR A 211 -9.23 28.45 2.78
C TYR A 211 -7.75 28.26 3.16
N PRO A 212 -7.45 27.95 4.43
CA PRO A 212 -6.16 27.36 4.78
C PRO A 212 -5.95 26.05 4.02
N VAL A 213 -4.69 25.65 3.89
CA VAL A 213 -4.33 24.38 3.25
C VAL A 213 -3.51 23.53 4.20
N LEU A 214 -3.97 22.30 4.43
CA LEU A 214 -3.23 21.28 5.18
C LEU A 214 -2.70 20.22 4.20
N TYR A 215 -1.38 20.15 4.06
CA TYR A 215 -0.72 19.11 3.27
C TYR A 215 -0.47 17.88 4.16
N MET A 216 -0.84 16.69 3.69
CA MET A 216 -0.67 15.46 4.45
C MET A 216 -0.02 14.35 3.63
N HIS A 217 0.93 13.65 4.24
CA HIS A 217 1.60 12.48 3.66
C HIS A 217 0.70 11.24 3.72
N ASP A 218 1.04 10.20 2.94
CA ASP A 218 0.25 8.98 2.83
C ASP A 218 -1.20 9.25 2.42
N GLY A 219 -1.38 10.11 1.40
CA GLY A 219 -2.69 10.61 0.94
C GLY A 219 -3.75 9.54 0.73
N GLN A 220 -3.35 8.34 0.33
CA GLN A 220 -4.25 7.21 0.12
C GLN A 220 -5.00 6.74 1.38
N ASN A 221 -4.51 7.08 2.58
CA ASN A 221 -5.07 6.63 3.86
C ASN A 221 -5.94 7.70 4.52
N LEU A 222 -6.14 8.87 3.90
CA LEU A 222 -6.69 10.04 4.60
C LEU A 222 -8.23 10.11 4.64
N PHE A 223 -8.89 9.77 3.53
CA PHE A 223 -10.31 10.10 3.30
C PHE A 223 -11.17 8.91 2.86
N ASP A 224 -10.55 7.78 2.52
CA ASP A 224 -11.31 6.67 1.95
C ASP A 224 -10.69 5.34 2.35
N ALA A 225 -11.38 4.59 3.21
CA ALA A 225 -11.03 3.26 3.67
C ALA A 225 -10.81 2.28 2.51
N TYR A 226 -11.49 2.47 1.36
CA TYR A 226 -11.27 1.62 0.19
C TYR A 226 -9.90 1.82 -0.43
N THR A 227 -9.36 3.04 -0.36
CA THR A 227 -8.01 3.32 -0.86
C THR A 227 -6.90 3.16 0.18
N SER A 228 -7.27 2.98 1.44
CA SER A 228 -6.31 2.90 2.54
C SER A 228 -5.52 1.59 2.56
N PHE A 229 -4.22 1.70 2.82
CA PHE A 229 -3.39 0.54 3.04
C PHE A 229 -3.57 -0.12 4.41
N SER A 230 -3.79 0.62 5.50
CA SER A 230 -3.73 0.12 6.89
C SER A 230 -4.84 0.70 7.82
N GLY A 231 -5.82 1.39 7.23
CA GLY A 231 -6.94 2.02 7.95
C GLY A 231 -7.07 3.50 7.62
N GLU A 232 -8.21 4.09 7.91
CA GLU A 232 -8.48 5.47 7.51
C GLU A 232 -8.15 6.47 8.63
N TRP A 233 -7.70 7.68 8.26
CA TRP A 233 -7.55 8.80 9.20
C TRP A 233 -8.85 9.57 9.46
N GLU A 234 -9.89 9.37 8.64
CA GLU A 234 -11.21 10.03 8.77
C GLU A 234 -11.06 11.57 8.79
N ILE A 235 -10.21 12.11 7.90
CA ILE A 235 -9.90 13.55 7.89
C ILE A 235 -11.12 14.37 7.50
N ASP A 236 -11.92 13.91 6.54
CA ASP A 236 -13.12 14.60 6.10
C ASP A 236 -14.22 14.61 7.15
N GLU A 237 -14.39 13.53 7.92
CA GLU A 237 -15.29 13.49 9.08
C GLU A 237 -14.81 14.45 10.17
N ALA A 238 -13.53 14.42 10.51
CA ALA A 238 -12.97 15.24 11.58
C ALA A 238 -13.09 16.74 11.30
N ILE A 239 -12.74 17.17 10.08
CA ILE A 239 -12.87 18.57 9.68
C ILE A 239 -14.33 18.94 9.46
N GLY A 240 -15.15 18.05 8.88
CA GLY A 240 -16.59 18.24 8.74
C GLY A 240 -17.28 18.50 10.09
N ALA A 241 -16.95 17.73 11.12
CA ALA A 241 -17.46 17.95 12.47
C ALA A 241 -17.02 19.30 13.05
N MET A 242 -15.77 19.72 12.82
CA MET A 242 -15.32 21.07 13.20
C MET A 242 -16.09 22.17 12.45
N MET A 243 -16.44 21.94 11.18
CA MET A 243 -17.23 22.89 10.40
C MET A 243 -18.66 23.01 10.93
N ASP A 244 -19.25 21.90 11.39
CA ASP A 244 -20.57 21.91 12.05
C ASP A 244 -20.56 22.73 13.36
N GLU A 245 -19.39 22.89 13.98
CA GLU A 245 -19.14 23.75 15.15
C GLU A 245 -18.76 25.20 14.81
N GLY A 246 -18.70 25.56 13.52
CA GLY A 246 -18.43 26.93 13.05
C GLY A 246 -17.01 27.17 12.51
N TYR A 247 -16.18 26.13 12.37
CA TYR A 247 -14.92 26.26 11.64
C TYR A 247 -15.19 26.56 10.16
N SER A 248 -14.45 27.48 9.55
CA SER A 248 -14.70 27.88 8.15
C SER A 248 -14.30 26.83 7.11
N GLY A 249 -13.61 25.77 7.54
CA GLY A 249 -13.09 24.69 6.70
C GLY A 249 -11.65 24.92 6.25
N THR A 250 -11.04 23.86 5.72
CA THR A 250 -9.67 23.83 5.19
C THR A 250 -9.64 22.93 3.97
N ILE A 251 -8.81 23.26 2.98
CA ILE A 251 -8.48 22.33 1.88
C ILE A 251 -7.42 21.36 2.40
N VAL A 252 -7.65 20.06 2.24
CA VAL A 252 -6.64 19.05 2.59
C VAL A 252 -6.05 18.47 1.32
N VAL A 253 -4.72 18.49 1.23
CA VAL A 253 -3.96 17.98 0.10
C VAL A 253 -3.20 16.73 0.55
N GLY A 254 -3.76 15.56 0.27
CA GLY A 254 -3.13 14.27 0.48
C GLY A 254 -2.13 13.95 -0.63
N ILE A 255 -0.91 13.60 -0.27
CA ILE A 255 0.16 13.22 -1.21
C ILE A 255 0.38 11.71 -1.06
N ASP A 256 -0.05 10.92 -2.04
CA ASP A 256 0.07 9.45 -1.98
C ASP A 256 1.55 9.05 -1.86
N ASN A 257 1.88 8.00 -1.12
CA ASN A 257 3.28 7.57 -1.02
C ASN A 257 3.79 6.81 -2.26
N GLY A 258 5.11 6.69 -2.41
CA GLY A 258 5.77 6.00 -3.54
C GLY A 258 5.66 4.49 -3.60
N GLY A 259 4.76 3.85 -2.84
CA GLY A 259 4.74 2.40 -2.71
C GLY A 259 6.09 1.90 -2.18
N GLY A 260 6.81 1.11 -2.99
CA GLY A 260 8.17 0.66 -2.65
C GLY A 260 9.15 1.80 -2.37
N GLU A 261 8.95 2.97 -2.97
CA GLU A 261 9.82 4.14 -2.80
C GLU A 261 9.48 4.99 -1.56
N ARG A 262 8.41 4.67 -0.82
CA ARG A 262 7.97 5.43 0.36
C ARG A 262 9.09 5.64 1.37
N LEU A 263 9.84 4.58 1.68
CA LEU A 263 10.93 4.68 2.66
C LEU A 263 12.06 5.58 2.16
N ASN A 264 12.40 5.52 0.88
CA ASN A 264 13.40 6.40 0.26
C ASN A 264 12.94 7.87 0.30
N GLU A 265 11.71 8.13 -0.16
CA GLU A 265 11.13 9.47 -0.25
C GLU A 265 10.89 10.16 1.09
N TYR A 266 10.63 9.42 2.17
CA TYR A 266 10.37 10.01 3.49
C TYR A 266 11.62 10.05 4.39
N SER A 267 12.79 9.78 3.82
CA SER A 267 14.06 9.72 4.55
C SER A 267 15.04 10.77 4.05
N PRO A 268 15.18 11.88 4.78
CA PRO A 268 16.22 12.87 4.52
C PRO A 268 17.62 12.30 4.75
N GLN A 269 18.58 12.68 3.91
CA GLN A 269 19.98 12.32 4.10
C GLN A 269 20.57 12.89 5.39
N ALA A 270 19.99 13.98 5.90
CA ALA A 270 20.33 14.59 7.18
C ALA A 270 20.11 13.66 8.39
N PHE A 271 19.35 12.58 8.23
CA PHE A 271 19.14 11.57 9.26
C PHE A 271 19.75 10.22 8.84
N PRO A 272 21.06 9.99 9.05
CA PRO A 272 21.64 8.67 8.84
C PRO A 272 21.04 7.64 9.81
N LEU A 273 20.63 6.49 9.29
CA LEU A 273 20.08 5.38 10.06
C LEU A 273 21.06 4.80 11.07
N LYS A 274 20.51 4.13 12.09
CA LYS A 274 21.28 3.38 13.09
C LYS A 274 21.90 2.10 12.46
N ASP A 275 23.22 2.11 12.31
CA ASP A 275 24.05 1.07 11.66
C ASP A 275 24.17 -0.26 12.45
N GLU A 276 23.48 -0.41 13.58
CA GLU A 276 23.67 -1.59 14.45
C GLU A 276 23.14 -2.92 13.86
N ASN A 277 22.29 -2.87 12.83
CA ASN A 277 21.66 -4.05 12.21
C ASN A 277 21.78 -4.10 10.67
N LYS A 278 22.64 -3.27 10.04
CA LYS A 278 22.72 -3.12 8.57
C LYS A 278 21.37 -2.78 7.88
N ARG A 279 20.42 -2.19 8.60
CA ARG A 279 19.19 -1.65 7.99
C ARG A 279 19.58 -0.34 7.34
N THR A 280 19.85 -0.35 6.04
CA THR A 280 20.07 0.86 5.25
C THR A 280 18.80 1.19 4.48
N ILE A 281 18.42 2.47 4.44
CA ILE A 281 17.55 2.97 3.38
C ILE A 281 18.46 3.05 2.17
N PRO A 282 18.20 2.29 1.10
CA PRO A 282 19.13 2.17 -0.01
C PRO A 282 19.45 3.51 -0.65
N ASN A 283 18.42 4.35 -0.84
CA ASN A 283 18.52 5.62 -1.55
C ASN A 283 17.67 6.70 -0.85
N PRO A 284 18.15 7.31 0.25
CA PRO A 284 17.42 8.40 0.91
C PRO A 284 17.27 9.61 -0.02
N ASP A 285 16.01 9.97 -0.31
CA ASP A 285 15.60 11.00 -1.26
C ASP A 285 14.64 12.04 -0.64
N GLY A 286 14.63 12.15 0.70
CA GLY A 286 13.76 13.07 1.45
C GLY A 286 13.87 14.52 1.02
N GLU A 287 15.08 15.00 0.70
CA GLU A 287 15.33 16.33 0.15
C GLU A 287 14.56 16.57 -1.16
N LYS A 288 14.61 15.62 -2.10
CA LYS A 288 13.93 15.74 -3.40
C LYS A 288 12.42 15.67 -3.24
N TYR A 289 11.94 14.79 -2.38
CA TYR A 289 10.51 14.71 -2.06
C TYR A 289 10.02 16.01 -1.41
N ALA A 290 10.74 16.56 -0.43
CA ALA A 290 10.39 17.83 0.20
C ALA A 290 10.36 18.99 -0.80
N ALA A 291 11.36 19.06 -1.69
CA ALA A 291 11.37 20.02 -2.78
C ALA A 291 10.17 19.85 -3.73
N PHE A 292 9.78 18.62 -4.08
CA PHE A 292 8.56 18.37 -4.86
C PHE A 292 7.31 18.94 -4.18
N VAL A 293 7.16 18.76 -2.86
CA VAL A 293 6.01 19.32 -2.13
C VAL A 293 6.00 20.85 -2.19
N VAL A 294 7.15 21.48 -1.94
CA VAL A 294 7.27 22.95 -1.83
C VAL A 294 7.27 23.65 -3.19
N GLU A 295 7.91 23.07 -4.19
CA GLU A 295 8.18 23.71 -5.49
C GLU A 295 7.19 23.28 -6.58
N THR A 296 6.44 22.19 -6.37
CA THR A 296 5.51 21.66 -7.37
C THR A 296 4.09 21.54 -6.82
N VAL A 297 3.90 20.82 -5.70
CA VAL A 297 2.54 20.59 -5.16
C VAL A 297 1.92 21.89 -4.66
N LYS A 298 2.60 22.61 -3.74
CA LYS A 298 2.05 23.85 -3.17
C LYS A 298 1.75 24.92 -4.24
N PRO A 299 2.65 25.22 -5.19
CA PRO A 299 2.35 26.18 -6.27
C PRO A 299 1.20 25.75 -7.16
N TYR A 300 1.07 24.45 -7.46
CA TYR A 300 -0.08 23.94 -8.20
C TYR A 300 -1.39 24.18 -7.44
N ILE A 301 -1.42 23.90 -6.14
CA ILE A 301 -2.62 24.08 -5.33
C ILE A 301 -2.99 25.56 -5.22
N ASP A 302 -2.02 26.44 -4.94
CA ASP A 302 -2.27 27.89 -4.84
C ASP A 302 -2.73 28.52 -6.16
N ALA A 303 -2.32 27.98 -7.31
CA ALA A 303 -2.71 28.48 -8.62
C ALA A 303 -4.11 28.02 -9.06
N ASN A 304 -4.59 26.87 -8.57
CA ASN A 304 -5.81 26.22 -9.07
C ASN A 304 -6.97 26.26 -8.08
N TYR A 305 -6.73 26.59 -6.80
CA TYR A 305 -7.74 26.56 -5.74
C TYR A 305 -7.80 27.86 -4.95
N ASN A 306 -8.90 28.07 -4.23
CA ASN A 306 -9.10 29.24 -3.40
C ASN A 306 -8.34 29.15 -2.06
N THR A 307 -7.02 29.34 -2.10
CA THR A 307 -6.15 29.22 -0.91
C THR A 307 -5.84 30.55 -0.22
N LEU A 308 -5.63 30.49 1.09
CA LEU A 308 -4.84 31.43 1.87
C LEU A 308 -3.39 30.93 1.83
N SER A 309 -2.60 31.43 0.88
CA SER A 309 -1.31 30.83 0.50
C SER A 309 -0.13 31.19 1.42
N ASP A 310 -0.35 32.07 2.40
CA ASP A 310 0.68 32.49 3.33
C ASP A 310 1.03 31.41 4.36
N LYS A 311 2.20 31.58 5.00
CA LYS A 311 2.74 30.65 6.00
C LYS A 311 1.72 30.33 7.10
N ALA A 312 1.03 31.32 7.66
CA ALA A 312 0.17 31.11 8.83
C ALA A 312 -1.03 30.19 8.53
N ASN A 313 -1.40 30.10 7.25
CA ASN A 313 -2.52 29.29 6.75
C ASN A 313 -2.08 28.00 6.03
N THR A 314 -0.77 27.71 6.03
CA THR A 314 -0.20 26.51 5.40
C THR A 314 0.30 25.52 6.46
N GLY A 315 -0.34 24.35 6.50
CA GLY A 315 -0.03 23.26 7.43
C GLY A 315 0.63 22.06 6.76
N LEU A 316 1.35 21.25 7.53
CA LEU A 316 1.94 19.97 7.08
C LEU A 316 1.73 18.85 8.11
N GLY A 317 1.48 17.62 7.67
CA GLY A 317 1.24 16.51 8.59
C GLY A 317 1.50 15.13 8.04
N GLY A 318 1.70 14.18 8.95
CA GLY A 318 1.81 12.77 8.62
C GLY A 318 2.20 11.93 9.82
N SER A 319 2.10 10.61 9.68
CA SER A 319 2.48 9.66 10.72
C SER A 319 3.73 8.86 10.39
N SER A 320 4.41 8.32 11.40
CA SER A 320 5.54 7.40 11.21
C SER A 320 6.66 8.03 10.38
N MET A 321 6.98 7.47 9.21
CA MET A 321 7.88 8.08 8.22
C MET A 321 7.37 9.44 7.71
N GLY A 322 6.05 9.59 7.52
CA GLY A 322 5.40 10.86 7.22
C GLY A 322 5.64 11.91 8.31
N GLY A 323 5.72 11.48 9.57
CA GLY A 323 6.07 12.34 10.71
C GLY A 323 7.54 12.78 10.69
N ILE A 324 8.46 11.94 10.19
CA ILE A 324 9.88 12.29 10.03
C ILE A 324 10.02 13.37 8.97
N ILE A 325 9.47 13.15 7.77
CA ILE A 325 9.59 14.10 6.67
C ILE A 325 8.85 15.42 6.98
N SER A 326 7.71 15.35 7.71
CA SER A 326 7.03 16.54 8.23
C SER A 326 7.94 17.37 9.15
N PHE A 327 8.60 16.72 10.12
CA PHE A 327 9.52 17.41 11.04
C PHE A 327 10.74 17.98 10.31
N TYR A 328 11.31 17.24 9.37
CA TYR A 328 12.39 17.73 8.52
C TYR A 328 12.00 18.99 7.75
N MET A 329 10.83 18.96 7.11
CA MET A 329 10.31 20.09 6.34
C MET A 329 9.98 21.29 7.22
N ALA A 330 9.48 21.08 8.44
CA ALA A 330 9.20 22.14 9.41
C ALA A 330 10.43 23.01 9.71
N LEU A 331 11.61 22.39 9.80
CA LEU A 331 12.85 23.10 10.12
C LEU A 331 13.64 23.54 8.86
N THR A 332 13.39 22.89 7.71
CA THR A 332 14.08 23.19 6.45
C THR A 332 13.38 24.28 5.64
N TYR A 333 12.04 24.33 5.69
CA TYR A 333 11.19 25.30 4.99
C TYR A 333 10.30 26.09 5.97
N PRO A 334 10.87 26.73 7.02
CA PRO A 334 10.09 27.41 8.05
C PRO A 334 9.32 28.64 7.51
N GLU A 335 9.71 29.17 6.36
CA GLU A 335 9.00 30.23 5.64
C GLU A 335 7.71 29.75 4.94
N ILE A 336 7.55 28.44 4.74
CA ILE A 336 6.41 27.87 4.03
C ILE A 336 5.32 27.41 4.99
N PHE A 337 5.70 26.72 6.07
CA PHE A 337 4.74 26.08 6.98
C PHE A 337 4.56 26.89 8.27
N GLY A 338 3.31 27.16 8.65
CA GLY A 338 2.95 27.84 9.89
C GLY A 338 2.68 26.90 11.05
N TYR A 339 2.30 25.65 10.74
CA TYR A 339 1.99 24.64 11.73
C TYR A 339 2.23 23.23 11.16
N VAL A 340 2.72 22.30 11.98
CA VAL A 340 3.05 20.93 11.58
C VAL A 340 2.60 19.92 12.63
N LEU A 341 2.05 18.77 12.19
CA LEU A 341 1.62 17.66 13.07
C LEU A 341 2.39 16.35 12.79
N PRO A 342 3.56 16.12 13.43
CA PRO A 342 4.25 14.85 13.36
C PRO A 342 3.62 13.82 14.32
N PHE A 343 2.87 12.86 13.80
CA PHE A 343 2.26 11.80 14.60
C PHE A 343 3.13 10.54 14.60
N SER A 344 3.27 9.90 15.76
CA SER A 344 4.01 8.64 15.94
C SER A 344 5.34 8.61 15.17
N SER A 345 6.06 9.73 15.17
CA SER A 345 7.15 9.94 14.22
C SER A 345 8.32 9.01 14.52
N SER A 346 8.72 8.21 13.52
CA SER A 346 9.62 7.04 13.67
C SER A 346 11.10 7.40 13.85
N HIS A 347 11.39 8.42 14.65
CA HIS A 347 12.75 8.92 14.91
C HIS A 347 13.71 7.88 15.51
N TRP A 348 13.19 6.78 16.06
CA TRP A 348 13.97 5.61 16.51
C TRP A 348 14.79 4.92 15.41
N LEU A 349 14.48 5.20 14.14
CA LEU A 349 15.27 4.74 13.00
C LEU A 349 16.65 5.41 12.95
N TYR A 350 16.81 6.58 13.58
CA TYR A 350 18.02 7.38 13.55
C TYR A 350 18.73 7.38 14.90
N THR A 351 20.03 7.67 14.87
CA THR A 351 20.78 7.87 16.11
C THR A 351 20.33 9.19 16.75
N GLU A 352 20.19 9.21 18.08
CA GLU A 352 19.68 10.38 18.80
C GLU A 352 20.54 11.64 18.55
N GLY A 353 21.85 11.46 18.38
CA GLY A 353 22.77 12.55 18.04
C GLY A 353 22.49 13.22 16.69
N HIS A 354 21.93 12.51 15.70
CA HIS A 354 21.61 13.12 14.40
C HIS A 354 20.38 14.03 14.47
N ILE A 355 19.39 13.70 15.29
CA ILE A 355 18.22 14.55 15.51
C ILE A 355 18.67 15.88 16.15
N GLN A 356 19.52 15.80 17.18
CA GLN A 356 20.10 16.97 17.83
C GLN A 356 20.94 17.80 16.85
N ASN A 357 21.84 17.16 16.10
CA ASN A 357 22.68 17.86 15.11
C ASN A 357 21.85 18.58 14.04
N PHE A 358 20.75 17.97 13.59
CA PHE A 358 19.84 18.59 12.63
C PHE A 358 19.14 19.82 13.22
N ILE A 359 18.62 19.70 14.45
CA ILE A 359 18.03 20.83 15.19
C ILE A 359 19.07 21.95 15.35
N ASP A 360 20.29 21.62 15.74
CA ASP A 360 21.36 22.60 15.92
C ASP A 360 21.73 23.33 14.63
N ALA A 361 21.75 22.62 13.51
CA ALA A 361 22.04 23.19 12.21
C ALA A 361 20.90 24.05 11.65
N LYS A 362 19.64 23.65 11.85
CA LYS A 362 18.48 24.33 11.25
C LYS A 362 17.91 25.44 12.12
N VAL A 363 17.86 25.24 13.43
CA VAL A 363 17.28 26.19 14.38
C VAL A 363 18.35 27.20 14.79
N THR A 364 18.59 28.14 13.87
CA THR A 364 19.52 29.26 14.02
C THR A 364 18.78 30.57 13.74
N GLY A 365 19.22 31.66 14.40
CA GLY A 365 18.66 33.00 14.19
C GLY A 365 17.31 33.23 14.85
N ASP A 366 16.43 33.97 14.18
CA ASP A 366 15.10 34.32 14.67
C ASP A 366 14.18 33.09 14.74
N ILE A 367 13.77 32.74 15.96
CA ILE A 367 12.97 31.54 16.22
C ILE A 367 11.49 31.73 15.87
N SER A 368 11.01 32.98 15.80
CA SER A 368 9.62 33.27 15.43
C SER A 368 9.28 32.86 13.98
N ARG A 369 10.32 32.63 13.16
CA ARG A 369 10.17 32.15 11.79
C ARG A 369 9.76 30.69 11.71
N PHE A 370 9.81 29.90 12.77
CA PHE A 370 9.46 28.48 12.73
C PHE A 370 7.95 28.21 12.92
N PRO A 371 7.44 27.02 12.56
CA PRO A 371 6.03 26.65 12.76
C PRO A 371 5.69 26.23 14.19
N ARG A 372 4.39 26.24 14.52
CA ARG A 372 3.85 25.48 15.64
C ARG A 372 4.00 23.98 15.38
N LEU A 373 4.36 23.19 16.40
CA LEU A 373 4.56 21.75 16.29
C LEU A 373 3.63 21.02 17.27
N TYR A 374 2.83 20.08 16.76
CA TYR A 374 2.03 19.17 17.59
C TYR A 374 2.53 17.73 17.40
N PHE A 375 3.26 17.24 18.38
CA PHE A 375 3.70 15.84 18.42
C PHE A 375 2.68 15.01 19.20
N TRP A 376 2.17 13.96 18.55
CA TRP A 376 1.35 12.93 19.19
C TRP A 376 2.04 11.57 19.04
N VAL A 377 1.90 10.69 20.03
CA VAL A 377 2.38 9.30 19.95
C VAL A 377 1.43 8.35 20.68
N GLY A 378 1.22 7.16 20.14
CA GLY A 378 0.48 6.10 20.82
C GLY A 378 1.24 5.61 22.06
N GLY A 379 0.54 5.45 23.17
CA GLY A 379 1.14 5.03 24.45
C GLY A 379 1.72 3.62 24.43
N ASP A 380 1.24 2.75 23.54
CA ASP A 380 1.75 1.38 23.38
C ASP A 380 3.00 1.31 22.48
N GLU A 381 3.36 2.43 21.84
CA GLU A 381 4.53 2.55 20.96
C GLU A 381 5.82 2.75 21.75
N THR A 382 6.17 1.80 22.62
CA THR A 382 7.27 1.91 23.61
C THR A 382 8.63 2.34 23.04
N LYS A 383 8.90 2.11 21.75
CA LYS A 383 10.14 2.54 21.08
C LYS A 383 10.11 3.99 20.58
N ILE A 384 8.94 4.63 20.55
CA ILE A 384 8.69 5.95 19.93
C ILE A 384 8.35 6.99 20.99
N THR A 385 7.71 6.60 22.10
CA THR A 385 7.16 7.50 23.12
C THR A 385 8.15 8.50 23.72
N GLN A 386 9.46 8.21 23.73
CA GLN A 386 10.47 9.14 24.22
C GLN A 386 10.78 10.32 23.28
N TYR A 387 10.63 10.14 21.97
CA TYR A 387 11.14 11.10 20.98
C TYR A 387 10.43 12.45 20.99
N PRO A 388 9.10 12.56 21.14
CA PRO A 388 8.42 13.86 21.26
C PRO A 388 9.02 14.74 22.36
N SER A 389 9.22 14.19 23.56
CA SER A 389 9.78 14.94 24.70
C SER A 389 11.25 15.30 24.50
N MET A 390 12.05 14.40 23.91
CA MET A 390 13.44 14.68 23.57
C MET A 390 13.56 15.80 22.55
N ILE A 391 12.76 15.77 21.48
CA ILE A 391 12.74 16.81 20.44
C ILE A 391 12.26 18.13 21.01
N LYS A 392 11.17 18.15 21.80
CA LYS A 392 10.69 19.36 22.48
C LYS A 392 11.81 19.98 23.33
N THR A 393 12.51 19.17 24.13
CA THR A 393 13.63 19.65 24.97
C THR A 393 14.73 20.27 24.12
N ALA A 394 15.15 19.59 23.05
CA ALA A 394 16.19 20.11 22.14
C ALA A 394 15.78 21.44 21.49
N LEU A 395 14.52 21.57 21.04
CA LEU A 395 14.01 22.81 20.45
C LEU A 395 13.94 23.95 21.47
N LEU A 396 13.49 23.69 22.71
CA LEU A 396 13.44 24.69 23.77
C LEU A 396 14.84 25.23 24.11
N VAL A 397 15.87 24.37 24.10
CA VAL A 397 17.27 24.81 24.28
C VAL A 397 17.72 25.77 23.17
N LYS A 398 17.17 25.64 21.96
CA LYS A 398 17.41 26.59 20.85
C LYS A 398 16.57 27.86 20.92
N GLY A 399 15.70 27.99 21.92
CA GLY A 399 14.86 29.17 22.12
C GLY A 399 13.49 29.12 21.43
N TYR A 400 12.99 27.95 21.04
CA TYR A 400 11.58 27.83 20.64
C TYR A 400 10.64 28.27 21.76
N ASN A 401 9.54 28.91 21.39
CA ASN A 401 8.49 29.24 22.34
C ASN A 401 7.80 27.95 22.78
N GLU A 402 7.66 27.76 24.09
CA GLU A 402 6.97 26.58 24.61
C GLU A 402 5.50 26.51 24.17
N SER A 403 4.84 27.67 24.02
CA SER A 403 3.46 27.73 23.51
C SER A 403 3.31 27.28 22.06
N ASP A 404 4.40 27.18 21.31
CA ASP A 404 4.42 26.72 19.92
C ASP A 404 4.79 25.24 19.79
N ILE A 405 5.05 24.51 20.90
CA ILE A 405 5.34 23.06 20.87
C ILE A 405 4.43 22.31 21.86
N TYR A 406 3.56 21.48 21.32
CA TYR A 406 2.75 20.55 22.09
C TYR A 406 3.22 19.11 21.89
N THR A 407 3.32 18.34 22.98
CA THR A 407 3.68 16.92 22.96
C THR A 407 2.69 16.17 23.81
N THR A 408 2.09 15.10 23.29
CA THR A 408 1.16 14.27 24.06
C THR A 408 1.25 12.80 23.66
N SER A 409 0.75 11.93 24.54
CA SER A 409 0.60 10.51 24.28
C SER A 409 -0.74 9.98 24.77
N THR A 410 -1.25 8.93 24.14
CA THR A 410 -2.53 8.31 24.51
C THR A 410 -2.32 6.85 24.91
N ALA A 411 -2.52 6.52 26.19
CA ALA A 411 -2.39 5.15 26.68
C ALA A 411 -3.30 4.17 25.91
N GLY A 412 -2.81 2.97 25.58
CA GLY A 412 -3.55 1.96 24.82
C GLY A 412 -3.67 2.24 23.32
N ALA A 413 -3.17 3.38 22.83
CA ALA A 413 -3.13 3.67 21.41
C ALA A 413 -1.86 3.10 20.77
N GLY A 414 -2.02 2.41 19.64
CA GLY A 414 -0.93 1.80 18.88
C GLY A 414 -0.51 2.62 17.64
N HIS A 415 0.46 2.08 16.90
CA HIS A 415 1.00 2.70 15.68
C HIS A 415 0.14 2.38 14.45
N ASN A 416 -1.06 2.97 14.36
CA ASN A 416 -2.02 2.71 13.28
C ASN A 416 -2.97 3.88 13.01
N GLU A 417 -3.61 3.85 11.84
CA GLU A 417 -4.51 4.90 11.35
C GLU A 417 -5.71 5.18 12.26
N PRO A 418 -6.44 4.18 12.80
CA PRO A 418 -7.53 4.47 13.74
C PRO A 418 -7.07 5.23 14.99
N ALA A 419 -5.85 5.00 15.47
CA ALA A 419 -5.30 5.75 16.59
C ALA A 419 -4.99 7.20 16.22
N TRP A 420 -4.43 7.42 15.03
CA TRP A 420 -4.16 8.75 14.49
C TRP A 420 -5.45 9.53 14.19
N ALA A 421 -6.46 8.88 13.62
CA ALA A 421 -7.80 9.43 13.38
C ALA A 421 -8.41 10.00 14.68
N ARG A 422 -8.40 9.21 15.76
CA ARG A 422 -8.92 9.66 17.08
C ARG A 422 -8.15 10.83 17.68
N ALA A 423 -6.85 10.93 17.41
CA ALA A 423 -6.00 11.98 17.95
C ALA A 423 -6.02 13.29 17.13
N PHE A 424 -6.28 13.19 15.82
CA PHE A 424 -6.21 14.30 14.88
C PHE A 424 -7.10 15.50 15.25
N PRO A 425 -8.39 15.34 15.63
CA PRO A 425 -9.27 16.49 15.92
C PRO A 425 -8.70 17.42 17.00
N ALA A 426 -8.20 16.87 18.10
CA ALA A 426 -7.63 17.66 19.19
C ALA A 426 -6.33 18.37 18.78
N ALA A 427 -5.49 17.68 18.00
CA ALA A 427 -4.25 18.25 17.48
C ALA A 427 -4.50 19.39 16.50
N TYR A 428 -5.41 19.18 15.54
CA TYR A 428 -5.69 20.14 14.50
C TYR A 428 -6.32 21.42 15.07
N ARG A 429 -7.29 21.29 16.00
CA ARG A 429 -7.87 22.41 16.76
C ARG A 429 -6.81 23.29 17.44
N TRP A 430 -5.89 22.65 18.17
CA TRP A 430 -4.77 23.36 18.79
C TRP A 430 -3.90 24.09 17.76
N LEU A 431 -3.58 23.44 16.63
CA LEU A 431 -2.75 24.00 15.58
C LEU A 431 -3.39 25.18 14.87
N VAL A 432 -4.70 25.16 14.62
CA VAL A 432 -5.42 26.24 13.93
C VAL A 432 -6.05 27.27 14.87
N LYS A 433 -5.95 27.06 16.19
CA LYS A 433 -6.53 27.94 17.23
C LYS A 433 -8.05 28.10 17.09
N PHE A 434 -8.73 26.99 16.83
CA PHE A 434 -10.18 26.83 16.85
C PHE A 434 -10.56 26.01 18.08
#